data_AF-A0A951IXT2-F1
#
_entry.id   AF-A0A951IXT2-F1
#
_cell.length_a   1.000
_cell.length_b   1.000
_cell.length_c   1.000
_cell.angle_alpha   90.00
_cell.angle_beta   90.00
_cell.angle_gamma   90.00
#
_symmetry.space_group_name_H-M   'P 1'
#
loop_
_entity.id
_entity.type
_entity.pdbx_description
1 polymer ?
#
loop_
_entity_poly.entity_id
_entity_poly.type
_entity_poly.pdbx_seq_one_letter_code
_entity_poly.pdbx_strand_id
1 'polypeptide(L)'
;MGQKKCPHCGEWSSWTTDINDKCDHCGKPLGGRDLEYHERRQEDIKANKEQWIFHIKETDGPFMIGLKKVGNVFYTIYMAILTFLAWLIAVLPG
;
A
#
# COMPACT_ATOMS: atom_id res chain seq x y z
N MET A 1 22.43 5.75 15.95
CA MET A 1 21.67 4.66 16.57
C MET A 1 20.64 5.29 17.49
N GLY A 2 19.35 5.06 17.25
CA GLY A 2 18.29 5.62 18.09
C GLY A 2 18.03 4.72 19.30
N GLN A 3 17.42 5.27 20.34
CA GLN A 3 16.79 4.48 21.40
C GLN A 3 15.31 4.80 21.39
N LYS A 4 14.46 3.78 21.54
CA LYS A 4 13.00 3.94 21.63
C LYS A 4 12.54 3.35 22.95
N LYS A 5 11.67 4.09 23.66
CA LYS A 5 11.04 3.60 24.88
C LYS A 5 10.00 2.54 24.51
N CYS A 6 10.09 1.37 25.11
CA CYS A 6 9.18 0.27 24.85
C CYS A 6 7.77 0.60 25.36
N PRO A 7 6.72 0.48 24.53
CA PRO A 7 5.34 0.74 24.94
C PRO A 7 4.77 -0.32 25.89
N HIS A 8 5.48 -1.45 26.08
CA HIS A 8 5.01 -2.57 26.90
C HIS A 8 5.66 -2.66 28.29
N CYS A 9 6.97 -2.44 28.40
CA CYS A 9 7.69 -2.49 29.68
C CYS A 9 8.16 -1.11 30.18
N GLY A 10 8.14 -0.08 29.33
CA GLY A 10 8.59 1.27 29.69
C GLY A 10 10.11 1.47 29.73
N GLU A 11 10.90 0.44 29.44
CA GLU A 11 12.36 0.56 29.36
C GLU A 11 12.82 1.08 27.99
N TRP A 12 13.97 1.73 27.95
CA TRP A 12 14.61 2.17 26.71
C TRP A 12 15.39 1.02 26.08
N SER A 13 15.13 0.72 24.82
CA SER A 13 15.89 -0.28 24.07
C SER A 13 16.51 0.32 22.81
N SER A 14 17.51 -0.38 22.28
CA SER A 14 18.11 -0.02 21.01
C SER A 14 17.06 -0.03 19.89
N TRP A 15 17.13 0.94 18.98
CA TRP A 15 16.19 1.06 17.86
C TRP A 15 16.91 1.40 16.56
N THR A 16 16.67 0.57 15.55
CA THR A 16 17.29 0.64 14.22
C THR A 16 16.39 1.31 13.19
N THR A 17 15.22 1.82 13.61
CA THR A 17 14.16 2.36 12.73
C THR A 17 13.28 1.29 12.09
N ASP A 18 13.55 0.00 12.34
CA ASP A 18 12.61 -1.06 11.99
C ASP A 18 11.41 -1.04 12.95
N ILE A 19 10.23 -1.34 12.42
CA ILE A 19 8.96 -1.38 13.16
C ILE A 19 8.82 -2.72 13.91
N ASN A 20 9.50 -3.75 13.40
CA ASN A 20 9.56 -5.09 13.97
C ASN A 20 10.67 -5.28 14.99
N ASP A 21 11.48 -4.23 15.25
CA ASP A 21 12.51 -4.28 16.29
C ASP A 21 11.89 -4.70 17.62
N LYS A 22 12.57 -5.59 18.33
CA LYS A 22 12.13 -6.12 19.62
C LYS A 22 12.85 -5.39 20.75
N CYS A 23 12.15 -5.28 21.87
CA CYS A 23 12.75 -4.73 23.08
C CYS A 23 13.81 -5.68 23.64
N ASP A 24 15.01 -5.16 23.91
CA ASP A 24 16.13 -5.87 24.54
C ASP A 24 15.79 -6.45 25.93
N HIS A 25 14.78 -5.90 26.61
CA HIS A 25 14.42 -6.29 27.98
C HIS A 25 13.22 -7.25 28.04
N CYS A 26 12.17 -7.02 27.24
CA CYS A 26 10.93 -7.79 27.33
C CYS A 26 10.63 -8.64 26.09
N GLY A 27 11.43 -8.53 25.02
CA GLY A 27 11.27 -9.29 23.77
C GLY A 27 10.03 -8.94 22.94
N LYS A 28 9.18 -8.02 23.40
CA LYS A 28 7.98 -7.54 22.68
C LYS A 28 8.37 -6.50 21.62
N PRO A 29 7.59 -6.37 20.53
CA PRO A 29 7.88 -5.40 19.48
C PRO A 29 7.83 -3.95 19.99
N LEU A 30 8.74 -3.13 19.50
CA LEU A 30 8.84 -1.70 19.79
C LEU A 30 7.89 -0.85 18.94
N GLY A 31 7.33 -1.43 17.87
CA GLY A 31 6.36 -0.75 17.00
C GLY A 31 5.03 -0.43 17.70
N GLY A 32 4.60 -1.21 18.69
CA GLY A 32 3.33 -0.96 19.39
C GLY A 32 2.15 -0.77 18.41
N ARG A 33 1.45 0.37 18.51
CA ARG A 33 0.34 0.73 17.61
C ARG A 33 0.77 0.87 16.14
N ASP A 34 2.01 1.29 15.87
CA ASP A 34 2.50 1.46 14.49
C ASP A 34 2.52 0.13 13.73
N LEU A 35 2.70 -0.98 14.45
CA LEU A 35 2.69 -2.34 13.91
C LEU A 35 1.27 -2.74 13.46
N GLU A 36 0.26 -2.47 14.30
CA GLU A 36 -1.16 -2.70 13.97
C GLU A 36 -1.63 -1.84 12.78
N TYR A 37 -1.18 -0.58 12.71
CA TYR A 37 -1.45 0.28 11.55
C TYR A 37 -0.77 -0.26 10.28
N HIS A 38 0.46 -0.78 10.39
CA HIS A 38 1.16 -1.39 9.27
C HIS A 38 0.45 -2.64 8.76
N GLU A 39 -0.01 -3.51 9.66
CA GLU A 39 -0.77 -4.71 9.31
C GLU A 39 -2.08 -4.36 8.60
N ARG A 40 -2.89 -3.45 9.16
CA ARG A 40 -4.12 -2.99 8.50
C ARG A 40 -3.85 -2.36 7.13
N ARG A 41 -2.80 -1.55 7.02
CA ARG A 41 -2.42 -0.96 5.73
C ARG A 41 -2.04 -2.02 4.70
N GLN A 42 -1.38 -3.10 5.11
CA GLN A 42 -1.05 -4.21 4.21
C GLN A 42 -2.31 -4.97 3.77
N GLU A 43 -3.26 -5.18 4.69
CA GLU A 43 -4.57 -5.76 4.37
C GLU A 43 -5.35 -4.88 3.39
N ASP A 44 -5.41 -3.56 3.63
CA ASP A 44 -6.06 -2.60 2.74
C ASP A 44 -5.40 -2.59 1.35
N ILE A 45 -4.07 -2.64 1.27
CA ILE A 45 -3.35 -2.70 -0.01
C ILE A 45 -3.71 -3.99 -0.76
N LYS A 46 -3.81 -5.12 -0.06
CA LYS A 46 -4.22 -6.40 -0.67
C LYS A 46 -5.67 -6.35 -1.14
N ALA A 47 -6.58 -5.91 -0.29
CA ALA A 47 -8.00 -5.78 -0.61
C ALA A 47 -8.21 -4.84 -1.82
N ASN A 48 -7.56 -3.68 -1.84
CA ASN A 48 -7.61 -2.75 -2.97
C ASN A 48 -7.07 -3.37 -4.27
N LYS A 49 -5.99 -4.16 -4.18
CA LYS A 49 -5.46 -4.89 -5.35
C LYS A 49 -6.44 -5.93 -5.85
N GLU A 50 -7.07 -6.69 -4.97
CA GLU A 50 -8.02 -7.76 -5.34
C GLU A 50 -9.36 -7.22 -5.86
N GLN A 51 -9.80 -6.06 -5.36
CA GLN A 51 -11.00 -5.36 -5.81
C GLN A 51 -10.78 -4.61 -7.14
N TRP A 52 -9.54 -4.42 -7.58
CA TRP A 52 -9.25 -3.75 -8.84
C TRP A 52 -9.84 -4.53 -10.02
N ILE A 53 -10.57 -3.83 -10.90
CA ILE A 53 -11.34 -4.44 -11.98
C ILE A 53 -10.48 -5.24 -13.00
N PHE A 54 -9.21 -4.88 -13.15
CA PHE A 54 -8.24 -5.57 -14.01
C PHE A 54 -7.25 -6.45 -13.23
N HIS A 55 -7.50 -6.72 -11.95
CA HIS A 55 -6.65 -7.62 -11.19
C HIS A 55 -6.65 -9.03 -11.79
N ILE A 56 -5.46 -9.53 -12.09
CA ILE A 56 -5.26 -10.87 -12.63
C ILE A 56 -5.18 -11.82 -11.44
N LYS A 57 -6.17 -12.73 -11.36
CA LYS A 57 -6.19 -13.78 -10.33
C LYS A 57 -5.49 -15.02 -10.85
N GLU A 58 -4.89 -15.80 -9.97
CA GLU A 58 -4.23 -17.06 -10.38
C GLU A 58 -5.22 -18.11 -10.91
N THR A 59 -6.52 -17.96 -10.60
CA THR A 59 -7.60 -18.79 -11.14
C THR A 59 -8.04 -18.39 -12.55
N ASP A 60 -7.55 -17.26 -13.09
CA ASP A 60 -7.95 -16.78 -14.41
C ASP A 60 -7.27 -17.63 -15.50
N GLY A 61 -8.06 -18.14 -16.44
CA GLY A 61 -7.53 -18.83 -17.61
C GLY A 61 -6.69 -17.90 -18.51
N PRO A 62 -5.78 -18.46 -19.35
CA PRO A 62 -4.84 -17.68 -20.16
C PRO A 62 -5.52 -16.66 -21.10
N PHE A 63 -6.73 -16.95 -21.57
CA PHE A 63 -7.54 -16.03 -22.37
C PHE A 63 -8.02 -14.81 -21.55
N MET A 64 -8.50 -15.02 -20.32
CA MET A 64 -8.98 -13.96 -19.45
C MET A 64 -7.83 -13.04 -19.00
N ILE A 65 -6.64 -13.61 -18.76
CA ILE A 65 -5.41 -12.84 -18.49
C ILE A 65 -5.12 -11.88 -19.65
N GLY A 66 -5.21 -12.38 -20.90
CA GLY A 66 -5.04 -11.56 -22.10
C GLY A 66 -6.04 -10.41 -22.16
N LEU A 67 -7.33 -10.70 -21.97
CA LEU A 67 -8.40 -9.68 -21.98
C LEU A 67 -8.22 -8.63 -20.89
N LYS A 68 -7.93 -9.04 -19.65
CA LYS A 68 -7.70 -8.10 -18.53
C LYS A 68 -6.49 -7.19 -18.80
N LYS A 69 -5.41 -7.74 -19.36
CA LYS A 69 -4.22 -6.96 -19.73
C LYS A 69 -4.54 -5.92 -20.80
N VAL A 70 -5.25 -6.31 -21.85
CA VAL A 70 -5.69 -5.40 -22.92
C VAL A 70 -6.64 -4.33 -22.38
N GLY A 71 -7.64 -4.73 -21.58
CA GLY A 71 -8.58 -3.83 -20.92
C GLY A 71 -7.89 -2.79 -20.04
N ASN A 72 -6.90 -3.19 -19.26
CA ASN A 72 -6.13 -2.27 -18.41
C ASN A 72 -5.35 -1.23 -19.25
N VAL A 73 -4.79 -1.63 -20.39
CA VAL A 73 -4.11 -0.70 -21.31
C VAL A 73 -5.10 0.31 -21.88
N PHE A 74 -6.27 -0.14 -22.38
CA PHE A 74 -7.31 0.76 -22.88
C PHE A 74 -7.82 1.72 -21.80
N TYR A 75 -8.07 1.22 -20.60
CA TYR A 75 -8.50 2.04 -19.47
C TYR A 75 -7.46 3.12 -19.12
N THR A 76 -6.17 2.77 -19.13
CA THR A 76 -5.08 3.71 -18.87
C THR A 76 -5.05 4.82 -19.93
N ILE A 77 -5.15 4.47 -21.21
CA ILE A 77 -5.21 5.44 -22.31
C ILE A 77 -6.44 6.35 -22.17
N TYR A 78 -7.60 5.77 -21.89
CA TYR A 78 -8.84 6.51 -21.68
C TYR A 78 -8.71 7.51 -20.53
N MET A 79 -8.20 7.08 -19.37
CA MET A 79 -7.98 7.96 -18.23
C MET A 79 -6.95 9.05 -18.51
N ALA A 80 -5.91 8.77 -19.30
CA ALA A 80 -4.95 9.77 -19.72
C ALA A 80 -5.61 10.86 -20.60
N ILE A 81 -6.45 10.47 -21.55
CA ILE A 81 -7.22 11.42 -22.37
C ILE A 81 -8.17 12.25 -21.50
N LEU A 82 -8.94 11.62 -20.62
CA LEU A 82 -9.84 12.35 -19.72
C LEU A 82 -9.09 13.36 -18.84
N THR A 83 -7.97 12.95 -18.26
CA THR A 83 -7.14 13.82 -17.41
C THR A 83 -6.58 14.99 -18.22
N PHE A 84 -6.12 14.74 -19.46
CA PHE A 84 -5.65 15.77 -20.36
C PHE A 84 -6.77 16.77 -20.71
N LEU A 85 -7.97 16.30 -21.05
CA LEU A 85 -9.12 17.16 -21.33
C LEU A 85 -9.54 17.98 -20.10
N ALA A 86 -9.59 17.35 -18.92
CA ALA A 86 -9.89 18.04 -17.67
C ALA A 86 -8.86 19.13 -17.36
N TRP A 87 -7.58 18.85 -17.59
CA TRP A 87 -6.51 19.83 -17.46
C TRP A 87 -6.66 20.98 -18.46
N LEU A 88 -6.98 20.69 -19.73
CA LEU A 88 -7.24 21.73 -20.73
C LEU A 88 -8.38 22.65 -20.31
N ILE A 89 -9.49 22.08 -19.82
CA ILE A 89 -10.64 22.87 -19.33
C ILE A 89 -10.22 23.74 -18.13
N ALA A 90 -9.43 23.19 -17.20
CA ALA A 90 -8.99 23.91 -16.01
C ALA A 90 -8.02 25.06 -16.31
N VAL A 91 -7.23 24.96 -17.40
CA VAL A 91 -6.25 25.98 -17.80
C VAL A 91 -6.85 27.05 -18.72
N LEU A 92 -7.95 26.76 -19.41
CA LEU A 92 -8.65 27.76 -20.21
C LEU A 92 -9.12 28.91 -19.29
N PRO A 93 -8.76 30.17 -19.57
CA PRO A 93 -9.32 31.30 -18.85
C PRO A 93 -10.82 31.36 -19.18
N GLY A 94 -11.65 31.17 -18.16
CA GLY A 94 -13.08 31.46 -18.22
C GLY A 94 -13.33 32.97 -18.27
#